data_AF-A0A2N8M5B5-F1
#
_entry.id   AF-A0A2N8M5B5-F1
#
_cell.length_a   1.000
_cell.length_b   1.000
_cell.length_c   1.000
_cell.angle_alpha   90.00
_cell.angle_beta   90.00
_cell.angle_gamma   90.00
#
_symmetry.space_group_name_H-M   'P 1'
#
loop_
_entity.id
_entity.type
_entity.pdbx_description
1 polymer ?
#
loop_
_entity_poly.entity_id
_entity_poly.type
_entity_poly.pdbx_seq_one_letter_code
_entity_poly.pdbx_strand_id
1 'polypeptide(L)'
;MSEAPQESLKEKYPSLFDHDQFIYPVAVGPGWIPLVDTLCSLLVKSTEQGASEVKALQVKEKFGKLRFYAVACSSYHGGLIKLAEAYSARICDVCGGIGSMVCIDGYYATRCKLHETKPDEQQL
;
A
#
# COMPACT_ATOMS: atom_id res chain seq x y z
N MET A 1 19.70 -14.32 11.11
CA MET A 1 18.36 -14.61 11.66
C MET A 1 17.52 -15.04 10.48
N SER A 2 16.98 -16.25 10.47
CA SER A 2 16.13 -16.73 9.38
C SER A 2 14.80 -15.99 9.43
N GLU A 3 14.62 -15.00 8.56
CA GLU A 3 13.31 -14.38 8.34
C GLU A 3 12.38 -15.47 7.78
N ALA A 4 11.27 -15.71 8.48
CA ALA A 4 10.18 -16.49 7.90
C ALA A 4 9.79 -15.86 6.56
N PRO A 5 9.44 -16.65 5.53
CA PRO A 5 8.95 -16.10 4.27
C PRO A 5 7.77 -15.17 4.57
N GLN A 6 7.93 -13.87 4.32
CA GLN A 6 6.82 -12.93 4.44
C GLN A 6 5.79 -13.32 3.37
N GLU A 7 4.64 -13.83 3.80
CA GLU A 7 3.52 -14.15 2.91
C GLU A 7 3.15 -12.90 2.09
N SER A 8 3.06 -13.06 0.78
CA SER A 8 2.73 -11.94 -0.08
C SER A 8 1.25 -11.56 0.07
N LEU A 9 0.93 -10.27 -0.07
CA LEU A 9 -0.47 -9.80 -0.05
C LEU A 9 -1.35 -10.52 -1.09
N LYS A 10 -0.75 -10.96 -2.22
CA LYS A 10 -1.47 -11.70 -3.26
C LYS A 10 -1.92 -13.08 -2.78
N GLU A 11 -1.03 -13.79 -2.09
CA GLU A 11 -1.32 -15.12 -1.51
C GLU A 11 -2.30 -15.02 -0.35
N LYS A 12 -2.19 -13.97 0.48
CA LYS A 12 -3.05 -13.73 1.63
C LYS A 12 -4.49 -13.34 1.25
N TYR A 13 -4.67 -12.63 0.14
CA TYR A 13 -5.97 -12.12 -0.31
C TYR A 13 -6.27 -12.49 -1.78
N PRO A 14 -6.40 -13.78 -2.12
CA PRO A 14 -6.62 -14.22 -3.50
C PRO A 14 -7.93 -13.67 -4.07
N SER A 15 -8.98 -13.52 -3.27
CA SER A 15 -10.24 -12.91 -3.72
C SER A 15 -10.08 -11.47 -4.20
N LEU A 16 -9.09 -10.71 -3.73
CA LEU A 16 -8.80 -9.36 -4.21
C LEU A 16 -7.90 -9.35 -5.44
N PHE A 17 -6.94 -10.28 -5.54
CA PHE A 17 -5.80 -10.18 -6.45
C PHE A 17 -5.70 -11.26 -7.52
N ASP A 18 -6.34 -12.42 -7.34
CA ASP A 18 -6.32 -13.54 -8.28
C ASP A 18 -7.36 -13.35 -9.39
N HIS A 19 -7.04 -12.43 -10.32
CA HIS A 19 -7.83 -12.20 -11.53
C HIS A 19 -6.99 -11.52 -12.63
N ASP A 20 -7.39 -11.71 -13.88
CA ASP A 20 -6.64 -11.32 -15.08
C ASP A 20 -6.33 -9.82 -15.21
N GLN A 21 -7.11 -8.97 -14.54
CA GLN A 21 -6.89 -7.51 -14.58
C GLN A 21 -5.80 -7.05 -13.60
N PHE A 22 -5.36 -7.88 -12.65
CA PHE A 22 -4.30 -7.56 -11.70
C PHE A 22 -2.92 -8.05 -12.17
N ILE A 23 -2.39 -7.38 -13.20
CA ILE A 23 -1.17 -7.81 -13.89
C ILE A 23 0.13 -7.30 -13.26
N TYR A 24 0.08 -6.26 -12.42
CA TYR A 24 1.27 -5.65 -11.81
C TYR A 24 1.49 -6.17 -10.38
N PRO A 25 2.74 -6.22 -9.90
CA PRO A 25 3.00 -6.45 -8.48
C PRO A 25 2.50 -5.27 -7.64
N VAL A 26 2.33 -5.53 -6.34
CA VAL A 26 2.15 -4.45 -5.36
C VAL A 26 3.47 -3.66 -5.31
N ALA A 27 3.42 -2.39 -5.72
CA ALA A 27 4.60 -1.54 -5.89
C ALA A 27 4.60 -0.40 -4.86
N VAL A 28 4.72 -0.76 -3.59
CA VAL A 28 4.80 0.16 -2.45
C VAL A 28 6.00 -0.16 -1.58
N GLY A 29 6.48 0.82 -0.82
CA GLY A 29 7.56 0.59 0.14
C GLY A 29 7.12 -0.29 1.33
N PRO A 30 8.08 -0.99 1.98
CA PRO A 30 7.80 -1.93 3.06
C PRO A 30 7.08 -1.30 4.26
N GLY A 31 7.34 -0.03 4.55
CA GLY A 31 6.67 0.73 5.61
C GLY A 31 5.17 0.95 5.38
N TRP A 32 4.67 0.78 4.15
CA TRP A 32 3.23 0.83 3.86
C TRP A 32 2.56 -0.54 3.81
N ILE A 33 3.30 -1.65 3.84
CA ILE A 33 2.71 -3.00 3.77
C ILE A 33 1.67 -3.23 4.88
N PRO A 34 1.89 -2.85 6.16
CA PRO A 34 0.86 -3.01 7.19
C PRO A 34 -0.43 -2.21 6.92
N LEU A 35 -0.31 -1.02 6.32
CA LEU A 35 -1.46 -0.20 5.94
C LEU A 35 -2.24 -0.85 4.80
N VAL A 36 -1.55 -1.35 3.78
CA VAL A 36 -2.16 -2.04 2.63
C VAL A 36 -2.78 -3.36 3.08
N ASP A 37 -2.12 -4.12 3.94
CA ASP A 37 -2.64 -5.35 4.54
C ASP A 37 -3.95 -5.10 5.28
N THR A 38 -3.98 -4.07 6.14
CA THR A 38 -5.18 -3.67 6.88
C THR A 38 -6.31 -3.29 5.93
N LEU A 39 -6.02 -2.51 4.88
CA LEU A 39 -7.02 -2.16 3.87
C LEU A 39 -7.57 -3.41 3.18
N CYS A 40 -6.71 -4.34 2.75
CA CYS A 40 -7.12 -5.58 2.11
C CYS A 40 -8.02 -6.42 3.02
N SER A 41 -7.63 -6.60 4.28
CA SER A 41 -8.43 -7.32 5.28
C SER A 41 -9.83 -6.70 5.45
N LEU A 42 -9.92 -5.38 5.54
CA LEU A 42 -11.20 -4.68 5.68
C LEU A 42 -12.10 -4.83 4.44
N LEU A 43 -11.53 -4.78 3.24
CA LEU A 43 -12.27 -4.95 1.99
C LEU A 43 -12.82 -6.38 1.86
N VAL A 44 -12.00 -7.40 2.13
CA VAL A 44 -12.44 -8.80 2.11
C VAL A 44 -13.52 -9.04 3.16
N LYS A 45 -13.31 -8.56 4.39
CA LYS A 45 -14.29 -8.70 5.48
C LYS A 45 -15.64 -8.07 5.14
N SER A 46 -15.66 -6.92 4.46
CA SER A 46 -16.94 -6.34 4.03
C SER A 46 -17.65 -7.19 2.98
N THR A 47 -16.91 -7.83 2.07
CA THR A 47 -17.49 -8.77 1.11
C THR A 47 -18.08 -10.00 1.81
N GLU A 48 -17.39 -10.56 2.81
CA GLU A 48 -17.91 -11.67 3.63
C GLU A 48 -19.21 -11.30 4.37
N GLN A 49 -19.41 -10.00 4.65
CA GLN A 49 -20.61 -9.46 5.28
C GLN A 49 -21.73 -9.11 4.27
N GLY A 50 -21.58 -9.51 3.01
CA GLY A 50 -22.59 -9.34 1.96
C GLY A 50 -22.44 -8.08 1.10
N ALA A 51 -21.33 -7.34 1.24
CA ALA A 51 -21.00 -6.28 0.27
C ALA A 51 -20.51 -6.88 -1.06
N SER A 52 -20.48 -6.07 -2.12
CA SER A 52 -19.93 -6.48 -3.41
C SER A 52 -18.47 -6.95 -3.28
N GLU A 53 -18.10 -7.98 -4.05
CA GLU A 53 -16.73 -8.47 -4.11
C GLU A 53 -15.83 -7.45 -4.81
N VAL A 54 -14.90 -6.86 -4.05
CA VAL A 54 -13.95 -5.89 -4.58
C VAL A 54 -12.82 -6.61 -5.29
N LYS A 55 -12.38 -6.07 -6.44
CA LYS A 55 -11.20 -6.58 -7.16
C LYS A 55 -10.17 -5.46 -7.30
N ALA A 56 -8.93 -5.74 -6.93
CA ALA A 56 -7.84 -4.77 -6.99
C ALA A 56 -7.24 -4.72 -8.40
N LEU A 57 -7.11 -3.54 -8.98
CA LEU A 57 -6.48 -3.37 -10.30
C LEU A 57 -4.99 -3.03 -10.19
N GLN A 58 -4.63 -2.14 -9.26
CA GLN A 58 -3.25 -1.70 -9.06
C GLN A 58 -3.07 -1.20 -7.63
N VAL A 59 -1.93 -1.53 -7.02
CA VAL A 59 -1.52 -1.01 -5.72
C VAL A 59 -0.11 -0.46 -5.86
N LYS A 60 0.04 0.87 -5.78
CA LYS A 60 1.33 1.51 -6.07
C LYS A 60 1.54 2.81 -5.31
N GLU A 61 2.78 3.21 -5.18
CA GLU A 61 3.16 4.59 -4.89
C GLU A 61 2.92 5.48 -6.13
N LYS A 62 2.37 6.67 -5.91
CA LYS A 62 2.32 7.74 -6.89
C LYS A 62 2.34 9.11 -6.22
N PHE A 63 3.34 9.91 -6.53
CA PHE A 63 3.56 11.26 -5.98
C PHE A 63 3.62 11.28 -4.44
N GLY A 64 4.40 10.37 -3.87
CA GLY A 64 4.62 10.21 -2.44
C GLY A 64 3.43 9.66 -1.67
N LYS A 65 2.42 9.10 -2.32
CA LYS A 65 1.21 8.54 -1.67
C LYS A 65 0.83 7.20 -2.26
N LEU A 66 0.09 6.42 -1.47
CA LEU A 66 -0.58 5.21 -1.93
C LEU A 66 -1.64 5.56 -2.99
N ARG A 67 -1.73 4.69 -3.99
CA ARG A 67 -2.87 4.56 -4.90
C ARG A 67 -3.35 3.11 -4.87
N PHE A 68 -4.62 2.93 -4.52
CA PHE A 68 -5.28 1.63 -4.54
C PHE A 68 -6.45 1.69 -5.54
N TYR A 69 -6.20 1.23 -6.75
CA TYR A 69 -7.21 1.18 -7.80
C TYR A 69 -7.99 -0.12 -7.67
N ALA A 70 -9.32 -0.04 -7.65
CA ALA A 70 -10.20 -1.20 -7.51
C ALA A 70 -11.53 -0.99 -8.26
N VAL A 71 -12.19 -2.09 -8.58
CA VAL A 71 -13.52 -2.12 -9.21
C VAL A 71 -14.56 -2.75 -8.29
N ALA A 72 -15.85 -2.63 -8.65
CA ALA A 72 -16.98 -3.08 -7.84
C ALA A 72 -16.99 -2.48 -6.40
N CYS A 73 -16.49 -1.25 -6.25
CA CYS A 73 -16.45 -0.55 -4.98
C CYS A 73 -17.82 0.05 -4.62
N SER A 74 -18.29 -0.22 -3.40
CA SER A 74 -19.35 0.55 -2.76
C SER A 74 -18.80 1.89 -2.26
N SER A 75 -19.69 2.78 -1.79
CA SER A 75 -19.29 4.02 -1.11
C SER A 75 -18.42 3.76 0.12
N TYR A 76 -18.71 2.68 0.85
CA TYR A 76 -17.91 2.23 1.99
C TYR A 76 -16.49 1.81 1.57
N HIS A 77 -16.35 0.98 0.53
CA HIS A 77 -15.03 0.58 -0.01
C HIS A 77 -14.23 1.80 -0.46
N GLY A 78 -14.87 2.73 -1.16
CA GLY A 78 -14.24 3.98 -1.58
C GLY A 78 -13.78 4.85 -0.39
N GLY A 79 -14.53 4.84 0.71
CA GLY A 79 -14.15 5.51 1.96
C GLY A 79 -12.89 4.92 2.59
N LEU A 80 -12.82 3.59 2.70
CA LEU A 80 -11.65 2.87 3.22
C LEU A 80 -10.39 3.13 2.38
N ILE A 81 -10.53 3.05 1.05
CA ILE A 81 -9.43 3.33 0.12
C ILE A 81 -8.94 4.77 0.30
N LYS A 82 -9.84 5.76 0.28
CA LYS A 82 -9.47 7.18 0.48
C LYS A 82 -8.79 7.43 1.81
N LEU A 83 -9.25 6.77 2.88
CA LEU A 83 -8.63 6.86 4.21
C LEU A 83 -7.19 6.34 4.17
N ALA A 84 -6.96 5.16 3.57
CA ALA A 84 -5.63 4.58 3.44
C ALA A 84 -4.70 5.45 2.57
N GLU A 85 -5.19 5.96 1.44
CA GLU A 85 -4.43 6.89 0.59
C GLU A 85 -4.03 8.16 1.37
N ALA A 86 -4.95 8.72 2.16
CA ALA A 86 -4.67 9.88 3.00
C ALA A 86 -3.65 9.57 4.11
N TYR A 87 -3.77 8.42 4.76
CA TYR A 87 -2.86 7.99 5.84
C TYR A 87 -1.44 7.69 5.34
N SER A 88 -1.31 7.13 4.14
CA SER A 88 -0.01 6.86 3.53
C SER A 88 0.87 8.12 3.43
N ALA A 89 0.25 9.30 3.26
CA ALA A 89 0.94 10.59 3.22
C ALA A 89 1.51 11.06 4.57
N ARG A 90 1.31 10.26 5.63
CA ARG A 90 1.76 10.51 7.00
C ARG A 90 2.59 9.36 7.57
N ILE A 91 2.84 8.33 6.76
CA ILE A 91 3.58 7.13 7.14
C ILE A 91 4.80 7.03 6.24
N CYS A 92 5.99 6.89 6.82
CA CYS A 92 7.19 6.62 6.06
C CYS A 92 7.04 5.28 5.31
N ASP A 93 7.12 5.31 3.98
CA ASP A 93 7.01 4.09 3.16
C ASP A 93 8.21 3.13 3.32
N VAL A 94 9.29 3.53 3.98
CA VAL A 94 10.45 2.66 4.27
C VAL A 94 10.24 1.90 5.58
N CYS A 95 9.96 2.60 6.68
CA CYS A 95 9.93 1.97 8.01
C CYS A 95 8.58 1.97 8.72
N GLY A 96 7.55 2.63 8.18
CA GLY A 96 6.23 2.72 8.79
C GLY A 96 6.09 3.75 9.92
N GLY A 97 7.18 4.45 10.27
CA GLY A 97 7.16 5.54 11.26
C GLY A 97 6.41 6.79 10.77
N ILE A 98 6.23 7.78 11.65
CA ILE A 98 5.59 9.05 11.29
C ILE A 98 6.43 9.75 10.21
N GLY A 99 5.80 10.03 9.08
CA GLY A 99 6.43 10.65 7.93
C GLY A 99 5.68 11.87 7.41
N SER A 100 6.36 12.62 6.55
CA SER A 100 5.80 13.71 5.77
C SER A 100 6.27 13.59 4.33
N MET A 101 5.54 14.23 3.42
CA MET A 101 5.94 14.30 2.02
C MET A 101 7.24 15.08 1.88
N VAL A 102 8.19 14.51 1.15
CA VAL A 102 9.48 15.07 0.78
C VAL A 102 9.67 14.97 -0.72
N CYS A 103 10.54 15.81 -1.26
CA CYS A 103 10.99 15.73 -2.65
C CYS A 103 12.50 15.47 -2.63
N ILE A 104 12.90 14.28 -3.06
CA ILE A 104 14.29 13.83 -3.09
C ILE A 104 14.72 13.80 -4.56
N ASP A 105 15.50 14.79 -4.99
CA ASP A 105 15.96 14.94 -6.38
C ASP A 105 14.83 14.84 -7.42
N GLY A 106 13.70 15.51 -7.15
CA GLY A 106 12.53 15.52 -8.04
C GLY A 106 11.57 14.34 -7.86
N TYR A 107 11.90 13.36 -7.01
CA TYR A 107 11.04 12.24 -6.67
C TYR A 107 10.25 12.51 -5.38
N TYR A 108 8.92 12.48 -5.48
CA TYR A 108 8.04 12.66 -4.33
C TYR A 108 7.87 11.36 -3.56
N ALA A 109 8.02 11.46 -2.24
CA ALA A 109 8.10 10.32 -1.33
C ALA A 109 7.52 10.73 0.04
N THR A 110 6.91 9.82 0.81
CA THR A 110 6.61 10.10 2.23
C THR A 110 7.66 9.43 3.11
N ARG A 111 8.40 10.22 3.89
CA ARG A 111 9.55 9.78 4.67
C ARG A 111 9.52 10.34 6.09
N CYS A 112 10.09 9.61 7.04
CA CYS A 112 10.44 10.15 8.35
C CYS A 112 11.79 10.86 8.26
N LYS A 113 12.18 11.58 9.32
CA LYS A 113 13.45 12.31 9.38
C LYS A 113 14.71 11.45 9.13
N LEU A 114 14.64 10.15 9.42
CA LEU A 114 15.74 9.22 9.20
C LEU A 114 15.88 8.77 7.73
N HIS A 115 14.85 8.98 6.91
CA HIS A 115 14.79 8.51 5.53
C HIS A 115 14.47 9.66 4.55
N GLU A 116 14.57 10.92 4.96
CA GLU A 116 14.24 12.08 4.11
C GLU A 116 15.34 12.45 3.10
N THR A 117 16.52 11.83 3.21
CA THR A 117 17.64 11.96 2.29
C THR A 117 17.87 10.66 1.52
N LYS A 118 18.61 10.74 0.41
CA LYS A 118 19.15 9.53 -0.21
C LYS A 118 20.08 8.82 0.79
N PRO A 119 20.07 7.49 0.88
CA PRO A 119 21.18 6.77 1.50
C PRO A 119 22.47 7.19 0.78
N ASP A 120 23.52 7.54 1.52
CA ASP A 120 24.82 7.86 0.92
C ASP A 120 25.27 6.67 0.06
N GLU A 121 25.58 6.93 -1.22
CA GLU A 121 26.11 5.94 -2.18
C GLU A 121 27.47 5.34 -1.76
N GLN A 122 28.00 5.68 -0.58
CA GLN A 122 29.33 5.30 -0.09
C GLN A 122 29.36 4.05 0.81
N GLN A 123 28.27 3.27 0.90
CA GLN A 123 28.26 1.99 1.64
C GLN A 123 27.62 0.85 0.84
N LEU A 124 27.95 0.77 -0.45
CA LEU A 124 27.78 -0.44 -1.28
C LEU A 124 29.14 -1.06 -1.57
#